data_AF-A0A723TPB2-F1
#
_entry.id   AF-A0A723TPB2-F1
#
_cell.length_a   1.000
_cell.length_b   1.000
_cell.length_c   1.000
_cell.angle_alpha   90.00
_cell.angle_beta   90.00
_cell.angle_gamma   90.00
#
_symmetry.space_group_name_H-M   'P 1'
#
loop_
_entity.id
_entity.type
_entity.pdbx_description
1 polymer ?
#
loop_
_entity_poly.entity_id
_entity_poly.type
_entity_poly.pdbx_seq_one_letter_code
_entity_poly.pdbx_strand_id
1 'polypeptide(L)' 'MFPELRDLCHRSVLMVFMSDEYRAFGDGLFLALAETTMDFAARDPARAGEYIALGFEAMWRALTREEQ' A
#
# COMPACT_ATOMS: atom_id res chain seq x y z
N MET A 1 13.04 1.99 14.62
CA MET A 1 12.32 2.08 13.33
C MET A 1 13.13 1.27 12.34
N PHE A 2 12.61 0.13 11.87
CA PHE A 2 13.31 -0.90 11.08
C PHE A 2 13.94 -0.30 9.81
N PRO A 3 15.29 -0.18 9.73
CA PRO A 3 15.97 0.30 8.53
C PRO A 3 15.62 -0.54 7.29
N GLU A 4 15.38 -1.84 7.50
CA GLU A 4 15.06 -2.80 6.45
C GLU A 4 13.73 -2.48 5.75
N LEU A 5 12.74 -1.96 6.49
CA LEU A 5 11.45 -1.51 5.94
C LEU A 5 11.61 -0.25 5.11
N ARG A 6 12.45 0.70 5.55
CA ARG A 6 12.73 1.92 4.78
C ARG A 6 13.42 1.61 3.46
N ASP A 7 14.39 0.71 3.50
CA ASP A 7 15.15 0.29 2.33
C ASP A 7 14.30 -0.57 1.37
N LEU A 8 13.32 -1.31 1.89
CA LEU A 8 12.33 -2.02 1.07
C LEU A 8 11.39 -1.04 0.36
N CYS A 9 10.86 -0.03 1.07
CA CYS A 9 10.01 1.00 0.46
C CYS A 9 10.75 1.77 -0.63
N HIS A 10 12.02 2.16 -0.38
CA HIS A 10 12.83 2.86 -1.38
C HIS A 10 13.10 2.03 -2.64
N ARG A 11 13.18 0.71 -2.52
CA ARG A 11 13.45 -0.19 -3.66
C ARG A 11 12.19 -0.59 -4.42
N SER A 12 11.06 -0.72 -3.72
CA SER A 12 9.85 -1.32 -4.30
C SER A 12 8.86 -0.26 -4.80
N VAL A 13 8.74 0.89 -4.12
CA VAL A 13 7.76 1.93 -4.49
C VAL A 13 8.15 2.58 -5.81
N LEU A 14 7.15 2.83 -6.66
CA LEU A 14 7.33 3.58 -7.91
C LEU A 14 7.96 4.95 -7.62
N MET A 15 9.08 5.25 -8.30
CA MET A 15 9.83 6.50 -8.11
C MET A 15 8.98 7.77 -8.23
N VAL A 16 7.89 7.74 -9.01
CA VAL A 16 6.95 8.87 -9.11
C VAL A 16 6.34 9.21 -7.76
N PHE A 17 5.91 8.21 -6.98
CA PHE A 17 5.35 8.41 -5.64
C PHE A 17 6.43 8.70 -4.57
N MET A 18 7.71 8.62 -4.94
CA MET A 18 8.83 9.07 -4.11
C MET A 18 9.29 10.51 -4.44
N SER A 19 8.78 11.10 -5.53
CA SER A 19 9.11 12.47 -5.93
C SER A 19 8.35 13.52 -5.11
N ASP A 20 8.93 14.70 -4.92
CA ASP A 20 8.28 15.78 -4.16
C ASP A 20 6.92 16.19 -4.75
N GLU A 21 6.76 16.09 -6.08
CA GLU A 21 5.56 16.50 -6.80
C GLU A 21 4.36 15.57 -6.54
N TYR A 22 4.60 14.26 -6.42
CA TYR A 22 3.52 13.25 -6.32
C TYR A 22 3.56 12.41 -5.05
N ARG A 23 4.48 12.67 -4.13
CA ARG A 23 4.58 11.94 -2.86
C ARG A 23 3.29 11.99 -2.05
N ALA A 24 2.74 13.19 -1.84
CA ALA A 24 1.50 13.34 -1.09
C ALA A 24 0.32 12.62 -1.77
N PHE A 25 0.30 12.56 -3.11
CA PHE A 25 -0.71 11.82 -3.86
C PHE A 25 -0.54 10.30 -3.68
N GLY A 26 0.68 9.79 -3.74
CA GLY A 26 0.99 8.39 -3.45
C GLY A 26 0.60 7.98 -2.03
N ASP A 27 0.92 8.81 -1.04
CA ASP A 27 0.50 8.62 0.36
C ASP A 27 -1.04 8.60 0.48
N GLY A 28 -1.73 9.47 -0.26
CA GLY A 28 -3.19 9.50 -0.33
C GLY A 28 -3.80 8.21 -0.90
N LEU A 29 -3.22 7.67 -1.97
CA LEU A 29 -3.64 6.39 -2.55
C LEU A 29 -3.43 5.22 -1.57
N PHE A 30 -2.28 5.20 -0.89
CA PHE A 30 -1.97 4.21 0.15
C PHE A 30 -3.02 4.27 1.27
N LEU A 31 -3.29 5.46 1.81
CA LEU A 31 -4.24 5.65 2.89
C LEU A 31 -5.66 5.25 2.49
N ALA A 32 -6.11 5.63 1.29
CA ALA A 32 -7.45 5.29 0.80
C ALA A 32 -7.66 3.77 0.66
N LEU A 33 -6.65 3.05 0.16
CA LEU A 33 -6.69 1.59 0.05
C LEU A 33 -6.67 0.92 1.44
N ALA A 34 -5.84 1.43 2.35
CA ALA A 34 -5.75 0.93 3.72
C ALA A 34 -7.06 1.14 4.49
N GLU A 35 -7.65 2.33 4.41
CA GLU A 35 -8.93 2.67 5.06
C GLU A 35 -10.07 1.80 4.53
N THR A 36 -10.19 1.69 3.20
CA THR A 36 -11.19 0.80 2.59
C THR A 36 -11.02 -0.64 3.06
N THR A 37 -9.79 -1.13 3.14
CA THR A 37 -9.50 -2.50 3.62
C THR A 37 -9.92 -2.69 5.07
N MET A 38 -9.58 -1.74 5.95
CA MET A 38 -9.96 -1.77 7.36
C MET A 38 -11.49 -1.71 7.53
N ASP A 39 -12.18 -0.88 6.74
CA ASP A 39 -13.63 -0.76 6.77
C ASP A 39 -14.35 -2.06 6.40
N PHE A 40 -13.86 -2.79 5.39
CA PHE A 40 -14.42 -4.08 5.01
C PHE A 40 -14.10 -5.16 6.06
N ALA A 41 -12.87 -5.20 6.56
CA ALA A 41 -12.46 -6.14 7.61
C ALA A 41 -13.23 -5.92 8.93
N ALA A 42 -13.55 -4.67 9.28
CA ALA A 42 -14.34 -4.34 10.46
C ALA A 42 -15.83 -4.72 10.29
N ARG A 43 -16.39 -4.55 9.08
CA ARG A 43 -17.80 -4.87 8.78
C ARG A 43 -18.05 -6.37 8.61
N ASP A 44 -17.09 -7.13 8.10
CA ASP A 44 -17.17 -8.59 7.97
C ASP A 44 -15.89 -9.26 8.51
N PRO A 45 -15.80 -9.44 9.84
CA PRO A 45 -14.63 -10.02 10.49
C PRO A 45 -14.34 -11.47 10.05
N ALA A 46 -15.36 -12.21 9.61
CA ALA A 46 -15.18 -13.59 9.14
C ALA A 46 -14.30 -13.67 7.87
N ARG A 47 -14.27 -12.59 7.08
CA ARG A 47 -13.45 -12.45 5.87
C ARG A 47 -12.33 -11.42 6.00
N ALA A 48 -12.04 -10.93 7.21
CA ALA A 48 -11.01 -9.92 7.44
C ALA A 48 -9.66 -10.27 6.80
N GLY A 49 -9.22 -11.53 6.92
CA GLY A 49 -7.99 -12.00 6.29
C GLY A 49 -8.00 -11.90 4.75
N GLU A 50 -9.14 -12.16 4.12
CA GLU A 50 -9.30 -12.04 2.66
C GLU A 50 -9.22 -10.58 2.23
N TYR A 51 -9.89 -9.66 2.95
CA TYR A 51 -9.81 -8.23 2.66
C TYR A 51 -8.39 -7.69 2.82
N ILE A 52 -7.68 -8.10 3.88
CA ILE A 52 -6.29 -7.69 4.10
C ILE A 52 -5.38 -8.19 2.97
N ALA A 53 -5.52 -9.45 2.56
CA ALA A 53 -4.71 -10.03 1.49
C ALA A 53 -4.97 -9.32 0.13
N LEU A 54 -6.25 -9.13 -0.22
CA LEU A 54 -6.63 -8.44 -1.46
C LEU A 54 -6.25 -6.96 -1.45
N GLY A 55 -6.42 -6.29 -0.31
CA GLY A 55 -6.03 -4.90 -0.11
C GLY A 55 -4.53 -4.69 -0.25
N PHE A 56 -3.72 -5.61 0.32
CA PHE A 56 -2.27 -5.60 0.16
C PHE A 56 -1.86 -5.79 -1.30
N GLU A 57 -2.44 -6.77 -2.00
CA GLU A 57 -2.13 -7.04 -3.42
C GLU A 57 -2.51 -5.85 -4.32
N ALA A 58 -3.67 -5.23 -4.08
CA ALA A 58 -4.11 -4.05 -4.81
C ALA A 58 -3.16 -2.86 -4.58
N MET A 59 -2.79 -2.61 -3.33
CA MET A 59 -1.82 -1.58 -2.95
C MET A 59 -0.43 -1.85 -3.58
N TRP A 60 0.04 -3.09 -3.53
CA TRP A 60 1.33 -3.48 -4.10
C TRP A 60 1.35 -3.18 -5.60
N ARG A 61 0.36 -3.65 -6.36
CA ARG A 61 0.26 -3.40 -7.81
C ARG A 61 0.11 -1.92 -8.16
N ALA A 62 -0.58 -1.15 -7.32
CA ALA A 62 -0.81 0.27 -7.58
C ALA A 62 0.43 1.14 -7.32
N LEU A 63 1.22 0.79 -6.30
CA LEU A 63 2.26 1.68 -5.76
C LEU A 63 3.69 1.18 -5.96
N THR A 64 3.88 -0.07 -6.36
CA THR A 64 5.22 -0.68 -6.51
C THR A 64 5.54 -1.04 -7.95
N ARG A 65 6.84 -1.21 -8.24
CA ARG A 65 7.32 -1.75 -9.51
C ARG A 65 7.36 -3.27 -9.42
N GLU A 66 6.79 -3.94 -10.42
CA GLU A 66 7.16 -5.33 -10.69
C GLU A 66 8.57 -5.32 -11.32
N GLU A 67 9.51 -6.09 -10.77
CA GLU A 67 10.73 -6.42 -11.50
C GLU A 67 10.30 -7.26 -12.72
N GLN A 68 10.51 -6.72 -13.92
CA GLN A 68 10.36 -7.46 -15.19
C GLN A 68 11.50 -8.44 -15.38
#